data_AF-A0A835H2J0-F1
#
_entry.id   AF-A0A835H2J0-F1
#
_cell.length_a   1.000
_cell.length_b   1.000
_cell.length_c   1.000
_cell.angle_alpha   90.00
_cell.angle_beta   90.00
_cell.angle_gamma   90.00
#
_symmetry.space_group_name_H-M   'P 1'
#
loop_
_entity.id
_entity.type
_entity.pdbx_description
1 polymer ?
#
loop_
_entity_poly.entity_id
_entity_poly.type
_entity_poly.pdbx_seq_one_letter_code
_entity_poly.pdbx_strand_id
1 'polypeptide(L)'
;MTLYHGFSSLSLISSDSSSDDEFDEYQNILNQVAISVVPLLHHHIRTNACFMEMQNQKGKHGGSTFGRIYKRRARVSTAYQLEQDYFVENSTYLDANFRSCYRMSKKLFLHILADVEKRDQYFVQKNDAIGRPGLTSKIKRRGDVFDDDDEDDI
;
A
#
# COMPACT_ATOMS: atom_id res chain seq x y z
N MET A 1 -4.17 56.14 36.10
CA MET A 1 -5.07 56.82 37.05
C MET A 1 -5.64 58.00 36.28
N THR A 2 -6.86 58.11 35.79
CA THR A 2 -8.24 57.59 35.98
C THR A 2 -8.96 57.91 34.64
N LEU A 3 -10.15 57.48 34.23
CA LEU A 3 -11.18 56.51 34.59
C LEU A 3 -12.07 56.45 33.34
N TYR A 4 -12.66 55.29 33.09
CA TYR A 4 -13.78 55.11 32.17
C TYR A 4 -14.94 56.04 32.56
N HIS A 5 -15.57 56.73 31.60
CA HIS A 5 -16.99 57.18 31.56
C HIS A 5 -17.19 57.85 30.20
N GLY A 6 -18.21 57.61 29.39
CA GLY A 6 -19.39 56.80 29.51
C GLY A 6 -20.08 56.71 28.14
N PHE A 7 -21.02 55.79 28.03
CA PHE A 7 -21.96 55.67 26.92
C PHE A 7 -22.73 56.98 26.68
N SER A 8 -22.79 57.45 25.42
CA SER A 8 -23.80 58.39 24.89
C SER A 8 -23.54 58.55 23.40
N SER A 9 -24.47 58.46 22.47
CA SER A 9 -25.89 58.15 22.44
C SER A 9 -26.19 57.90 20.95
N LEU A 10 -27.01 56.91 20.64
CA LEU A 10 -27.55 56.72 19.29
C LEU A 10 -28.29 58.00 18.87
N SER A 11 -27.92 58.58 17.72
CA SER A 11 -28.80 59.48 16.98
C SER A 11 -29.09 58.86 15.63
N LEU A 12 -30.22 58.16 15.58
CA LEU A 12 -30.97 57.86 14.37
C LEU A 12 -31.28 59.17 13.63
N ILE A 13 -30.88 59.23 12.36
CA ILE A 13 -31.67 59.91 11.35
C ILE A 13 -31.77 58.95 10.17
N SER A 14 -32.90 58.24 10.12
CA SER A 14 -33.57 57.81 8.90
C SER A 14 -33.60 58.96 7.89
N SER A 15 -33.66 58.81 6.58
CA SER A 15 -33.61 57.73 5.59
C SER A 15 -33.62 58.50 4.26
N ASP A 16 -33.06 57.99 3.18
CA ASP A 16 -33.83 58.06 1.94
C ASP A 16 -33.52 56.85 1.06
N SER A 17 -34.61 56.25 0.61
CA SER A 17 -34.72 54.96 -0.04
C SER A 17 -34.37 55.10 -1.52
N SER A 18 -33.65 54.13 -2.07
CA SER A 18 -33.62 53.93 -3.52
C SER A 18 -33.41 52.45 -3.85
N SER A 19 -34.54 51.75 -3.94
CA SER A 19 -34.77 50.42 -4.53
C SER A 19 -33.85 49.29 -4.05
N ASP A 20 -34.21 48.71 -2.91
CA ASP A 20 -33.49 47.63 -2.22
C ASP A 20 -33.91 46.19 -2.64
N ASP A 21 -34.93 46.04 -3.49
CA ASP A 21 -35.51 44.71 -3.84
C ASP A 21 -34.54 43.79 -4.60
N GLU A 22 -33.62 44.37 -5.38
CA GLU A 22 -32.73 43.61 -6.25
C GLU A 22 -31.56 42.99 -5.48
N PHE A 23 -31.04 43.67 -4.46
CA PHE A 23 -29.90 43.17 -3.67
C PHE A 23 -30.31 42.04 -2.73
N ASP A 24 -31.45 42.16 -2.05
CA ASP A 24 -31.96 41.13 -1.15
C ASP A 24 -32.41 39.88 -1.90
N GLU A 25 -32.93 40.02 -3.13
CA GLU A 25 -33.23 38.88 -4.00
C GLU A 25 -31.97 38.10 -4.38
N TYR A 26 -30.90 38.80 -4.78
CA TYR A 26 -29.60 38.16 -5.05
C TYR A 26 -29.01 37.49 -3.81
N GLN A 27 -29.05 38.16 -2.66
CA GLN A 27 -28.56 37.56 -1.41
C GLN A 27 -29.41 36.35 -1.01
N ASN A 28 -30.73 36.37 -1.20
CA ASN A 28 -31.59 35.23 -0.94
C ASN A 28 -31.33 34.07 -1.90
N ILE A 29 -31.09 34.34 -3.19
CA ILE A 29 -30.71 33.34 -4.18
C ILE A 29 -29.34 32.75 -3.83
N LEU A 30 -28.35 33.59 -3.50
CA LEU A 30 -27.01 33.16 -3.10
C LEU A 30 -27.05 32.34 -1.80
N ASN A 31 -27.85 32.74 -0.81
CA ASN A 31 -28.03 32.01 0.43
C ASN A 31 -28.73 30.67 0.21
N GLN A 32 -29.77 30.60 -0.63
CA GLN A 32 -30.45 29.35 -0.98
C GLN A 32 -29.49 28.38 -1.71
N VAL A 33 -28.73 28.90 -2.68
CA VAL A 33 -27.70 28.13 -3.38
C VAL A 33 -26.63 27.65 -2.38
N ALA A 34 -26.12 28.54 -1.53
CA ALA A 34 -25.12 28.20 -0.51
C ALA A 34 -25.61 27.11 0.45
N ILE A 35 -26.85 27.19 0.94
CA ILE A 35 -27.44 26.19 1.85
C ILE A 35 -27.50 24.80 1.21
N SER A 36 -27.78 24.71 -0.09
CA SER A 36 -27.86 23.42 -0.79
C SER A 36 -26.49 22.87 -1.21
N VAL A 37 -25.56 23.70 -1.66
CA VAL A 37 -24.28 23.25 -2.25
C VAL A 37 -23.14 23.14 -1.24
N VAL A 38 -23.11 23.96 -0.19
CA VAL A 38 -22.03 23.95 0.81
C VAL A 38 -21.97 22.62 1.58
N PRO A 39 -23.08 22.00 2.02
CA PRO A 39 -23.03 20.68 2.67
C PRO A 39 -22.58 19.57 1.73
N LEU A 40 -23.00 19.61 0.46
CA LEU A 40 -22.59 18.64 -0.56
C LEU A 40 -21.09 18.76 -0.84
N LEU A 41 -20.58 19.97 -1.06
CA LEU A 41 -19.15 20.22 -1.25
C LEU A 41 -18.34 19.84 -0.01
N HIS A 42 -18.81 20.16 1.19
CA HIS A 42 -18.15 19.76 2.43
C HIS A 42 -18.08 18.24 2.56
N HIS A 43 -19.18 17.52 2.26
CA HIS A 43 -19.17 16.07 2.22
C HIS A 43 -18.19 15.53 1.18
N HIS A 44 -18.17 16.07 -0.04
CA HIS A 44 -17.23 15.66 -1.09
C HIS A 44 -15.77 15.91 -0.72
N ILE A 45 -15.46 17.07 -0.15
CA ILE A 45 -14.11 17.40 0.34
C ILE A 45 -13.73 16.43 1.47
N ARG A 46 -14.66 16.13 2.38
CA ARG A 46 -14.45 15.18 3.47
C ARG A 46 -14.25 13.75 2.98
N THR A 47 -15.04 13.29 2.00
CA THR A 47 -14.88 11.95 1.41
C THR A 47 -13.56 11.83 0.67
N ASN A 48 -13.16 12.88 -0.04
CA ASN A 48 -11.90 12.90 -0.77
C ASN A 48 -10.71 12.94 0.20
N ALA A 49 -10.76 13.77 1.24
CA ALA A 49 -9.73 13.79 2.29
C ALA A 49 -9.58 12.43 2.97
N CYS A 50 -10.71 11.80 3.36
CA CYS A 50 -10.74 10.46 3.93
C CYS A 50 -10.10 9.42 2.98
N PHE A 51 -10.45 9.46 1.70
CA PHE A 51 -9.88 8.56 0.70
C PHE A 51 -8.36 8.74 0.54
N MET A 52 -7.88 9.98 0.51
CA MET A 52 -6.44 10.27 0.45
C MET A 52 -5.72 9.85 1.75
N GLU A 53 -6.36 10.00 2.91
CA GLU A 53 -5.85 9.49 4.19
C GLU A 53 -5.75 7.96 4.22
N MET A 54 -6.70 7.25 3.60
CA MET A 54 -6.67 5.78 3.48
C MET A 54 -5.57 5.30 2.53
N GLN A 55 -5.26 6.05 1.48
CA GLN A 55 -4.18 5.73 0.55
C GLN A 55 -2.78 5.95 1.14
N ASN A 56 -2.63 6.97 1.99
CA ASN A 56 -1.38 7.28 2.68
C ASN A 56 -1.16 6.45 3.96
N GLN A 57 -2.17 5.73 4.42
CA GLN A 57 -2.01 4.73 5.46
C GLN A 57 -1.35 3.48 4.86
N LYS A 58 -0.01 3.46 4.87
CA LYS A 58 0.72 2.19 4.86
C LYS A 58 0.17 1.37 6.02
N GLY A 59 -0.56 0.29 5.74
CA GLY A 59 -1.12 -0.56 6.78
C GLY A 59 0.01 -0.95 7.74
N LYS A 60 -0.23 -0.95 9.06
CA LYS A 60 0.77 -1.44 10.01
C LYS A 60 1.11 -2.88 9.60
N HIS A 61 2.29 -3.09 9.03
CA HIS A 61 2.76 -4.44 8.70
C HIS A 61 2.75 -5.22 10.02
N GLY A 62 1.86 -6.21 10.11
CA GLY A 62 1.65 -6.97 11.33
C GLY A 62 2.96 -7.65 11.73
N GLY A 63 3.61 -7.11 12.76
CA GLY A 63 4.79 -7.73 13.35
C GLY A 63 4.47 -9.10 13.94
N SER A 64 5.50 -9.76 14.47
CA SER A 64 5.28 -11.04 15.14
C SER A 64 4.28 -10.89 16.30
N THR A 65 3.15 -11.58 16.23
CA THR A 65 2.15 -11.60 17.29
C THR A 65 2.60 -12.52 18.42
N PHE A 66 2.39 -12.09 19.67
CA PHE A 66 2.64 -12.94 20.84
C PHE A 66 1.81 -14.24 20.75
N GLY A 67 2.43 -15.38 21.06
CA GLY A 67 1.80 -16.71 20.90
C GLY A 67 1.93 -17.32 19.50
N ARG A 68 2.61 -16.66 18.54
CA ARG A 68 2.90 -17.26 17.24
C ARG A 68 3.88 -18.43 17.36
N ILE A 69 3.41 -19.63 17.02
CA ILE A 69 4.23 -20.85 17.02
C ILE A 69 4.85 -21.06 15.63
N TYR A 70 6.17 -21.25 15.59
CA TYR A 70 6.85 -21.66 14.37
C TYR A 70 6.43 -23.07 13.96
N LYS A 71 5.81 -23.20 12.79
CA LYS A 71 5.52 -24.50 12.17
C LYS A 71 6.64 -24.86 11.19
N ARG A 72 7.35 -25.96 11.46
CA ARG A 72 8.42 -26.46 10.59
C ARG A 72 7.80 -27.04 9.31
N ARG A 73 7.92 -26.33 8.19
CA ARG A 73 7.38 -26.75 6.87
C ARG A 73 8.28 -27.70 6.08
N ALA A 74 9.18 -28.43 6.75
CA ALA A 74 10.04 -29.44 6.14
C ALA A 74 10.81 -28.98 4.86
N ARG A 75 11.30 -27.73 4.83
CA ARG A 75 11.89 -27.08 3.64
C ARG A 75 12.98 -27.90 2.94
N VAL A 76 13.88 -28.50 3.73
CA VAL A 76 15.02 -29.26 3.22
C VAL A 76 14.57 -30.55 2.54
N SER A 77 13.66 -31.30 3.17
CA SER A 77 13.15 -32.53 2.59
C SER A 77 12.29 -32.26 1.35
N THR A 78 11.50 -31.18 1.35
CA THR A 78 10.72 -30.79 0.16
C THR A 78 11.63 -30.41 -1.00
N ALA A 79 12.76 -29.73 -0.74
CA ALA A 79 13.73 -29.41 -1.78
C ALA A 79 14.39 -30.67 -2.35
N TYR A 80 14.78 -31.60 -1.48
CA TYR A 80 15.34 -32.88 -1.90
C TYR A 80 14.35 -33.70 -2.76
N GLN A 81 13.09 -33.78 -2.34
CA GLN A 81 12.05 -34.48 -3.11
C GLN A 81 11.84 -33.83 -4.48
N LEU A 82 11.79 -32.50 -4.55
CA LEU A 82 11.67 -31.77 -5.81
C LEU A 82 12.80 -32.12 -6.80
N GLU A 83 14.04 -32.27 -6.32
CA GLU A 83 15.17 -32.70 -7.15
C GLU A 83 14.93 -34.09 -7.74
N GLN A 84 14.57 -35.04 -6.89
CA GLN A 84 14.32 -36.44 -7.31
C GLN A 84 13.15 -36.52 -8.29
N ASP A 85 12.10 -35.74 -8.07
CA ASP A 85 10.87 -35.80 -8.85
C ASP A 85 11.02 -35.24 -10.25
N TYR A 86 11.87 -34.21 -10.44
CA TYR A 86 11.90 -33.46 -11.69
C TYR A 86 13.27 -33.20 -12.27
N PHE A 87 14.36 -33.16 -11.51
CA PHE A 87 15.63 -32.60 -12.01
C PHE A 87 16.76 -33.62 -12.13
N VAL A 88 16.65 -34.76 -11.45
CA VAL A 88 17.57 -35.90 -11.64
C VAL A 88 17.33 -36.58 -12.99
N GLU A 89 18.35 -37.22 -13.55
CA GLU A 89 18.28 -37.93 -14.84
C GLU A 89 17.19 -39.01 -14.86
N ASN A 90 17.11 -39.82 -13.80
CA ASN A 90 16.06 -40.82 -13.59
C ASN A 90 14.92 -40.25 -12.74
N SER A 91 14.35 -39.10 -13.13
CA SER A 91 13.31 -38.44 -12.36
C SER A 91 12.00 -39.24 -12.30
N THR A 92 11.30 -39.19 -11.16
CA THR A 92 9.99 -39.86 -10.97
C THR A 92 8.99 -39.46 -12.05
N TYR A 93 8.99 -38.18 -12.43
CA TYR A 93 8.10 -37.64 -13.44
C TYR A 93 8.80 -37.40 -14.77
N LEU A 94 8.11 -37.77 -15.86
CA LEU A 94 8.53 -37.49 -17.24
C LEU A 94 8.46 -36.00 -17.58
N ASP A 95 9.17 -35.60 -18.63
CA ASP A 95 9.22 -34.22 -19.13
C ASP A 95 7.84 -33.64 -19.49
N ALA A 96 6.89 -34.47 -19.92
CA ALA A 96 5.52 -34.03 -20.18
C ALA A 96 4.83 -33.47 -18.92
N ASN A 97 5.06 -34.11 -17.77
CA ASN A 97 4.53 -33.66 -16.48
C ASN A 97 5.21 -32.37 -16.03
N PHE A 98 6.53 -32.25 -16.26
CA PHE A 98 7.24 -31.01 -15.99
C PHE A 98 6.65 -29.85 -16.80
N ARG A 99 6.39 -30.08 -18.10
CA ARG A 99 5.80 -29.07 -18.99
C ARG A 99 4.39 -28.68 -18.56
N SER A 100 3.56 -29.57 -18.05
CA SER A 100 2.22 -29.21 -17.56
C SER A 100 2.28 -28.43 -16.24
N CYS A 101 3.20 -28.76 -15.33
CA CYS A 101 3.37 -28.04 -14.06
C CYS A 101 4.02 -26.65 -14.21
N TYR A 102 5.15 -26.58 -14.92
CA TYR A 102 5.95 -25.36 -15.05
C TYR A 102 5.65 -24.57 -16.34
N ARG A 103 4.86 -25.15 -17.26
CA ARG A 103 4.46 -24.53 -18.54
C ARG A 103 5.63 -24.24 -19.49
N MET A 104 6.79 -24.88 -19.26
CA MET A 104 8.01 -24.76 -20.06
C MET A 104 8.81 -26.06 -20.05
N SER A 105 9.79 -26.20 -20.95
CA SER A 105 10.69 -27.36 -20.93
C SER A 105 11.70 -27.28 -19.78
N LYS A 106 12.17 -28.43 -19.30
CA LYS A 106 13.17 -28.52 -18.23
C LYS A 106 14.46 -27.76 -18.58
N LYS A 107 14.93 -27.91 -19.81
CA LYS A 107 16.13 -27.21 -20.31
C LYS A 107 15.97 -25.69 -20.30
N LEU A 108 14.82 -25.17 -20.76
CA LEU A 108 14.55 -23.73 -20.74
C LEU A 108 14.45 -23.21 -19.31
N PHE A 109 13.78 -23.95 -18.42
CA PHE A 109 13.69 -23.59 -17.01
C PHE A 109 15.07 -23.47 -16.36
N LEU A 110 15.94 -24.46 -16.55
CA LEU A 110 17.29 -24.46 -15.98
C LEU A 110 18.15 -23.31 -16.55
N HIS A 111 18.00 -22.98 -17.83
CA HIS A 111 18.70 -21.85 -18.43
C HIS A 111 18.26 -20.52 -17.82
N ILE A 112 16.95 -20.28 -17.72
CA ILE A 112 16.39 -19.07 -17.08
C ILE A 112 16.82 -19.02 -15.61
N LEU A 113 16.80 -20.15 -14.91
CA LEU A 113 17.19 -20.22 -13.50
C LEU A 113 18.64 -19.79 -13.31
N ALA A 114 19.56 -20.29 -14.13
CA ALA A 114 20.98 -19.92 -14.08
C ALA A 114 21.18 -18.42 -14.37
N ASP A 115 20.48 -17.87 -15.36
CA ASP A 115 20.57 -16.44 -15.70
C ASP A 115 20.00 -15.56 -14.58
N VAL A 116 18.90 -15.99 -13.94
CA VAL A 116 18.28 -15.29 -12.81
C VAL A 116 19.19 -15.33 -11.58
N GLU A 117 19.76 -16.49 -11.23
CA GLU A 117 20.71 -16.61 -10.11
C GLU A 117 21.96 -15.76 -10.33
N LYS A 118 22.43 -15.65 -11.58
CA LYS A 118 23.57 -14.80 -11.93
C LYS A 118 23.26 -13.30 -11.76
N ARG A 119 22.03 -12.89 -12.06
CA ARG A 119 21.62 -11.48 -12.07
C ARG A 119 21.11 -10.98 -10.72
N ASP A 120 20.45 -11.83 -9.96
CA ASP A 120 19.70 -11.45 -8.76
C ASP A 120 20.07 -12.34 -7.57
N GLN A 121 20.77 -11.77 -6.58
CA GLN A 121 21.21 -12.47 -5.37
C GLN A 121 20.05 -13.01 -4.52
N TYR A 122 18.83 -12.50 -4.70
CA TYR A 122 17.63 -13.01 -4.02
C TYR A 122 17.41 -14.49 -4.35
N PHE A 123 17.68 -14.92 -5.59
CA PHE A 123 17.42 -16.28 -6.03
C PHE A 123 18.47 -17.28 -5.55
N VAL A 124 19.72 -16.84 -5.35
CA VAL A 124 20.79 -17.68 -4.78
C VAL A 124 20.34 -18.23 -3.41
N GLN A 125 20.46 -19.54 -3.22
CA GLN A 125 20.10 -20.16 -1.94
C GLN A 125 21.12 -19.73 -0.87
N LYS A 126 20.63 -19.09 0.19
CA LYS A 126 21.41 -18.65 1.34
C LYS A 126 21.07 -19.52 2.55
N ASN A 127 22.00 -19.59 3.50
CA ASN A 127 21.72 -20.20 4.79
C ASN A 127 21.03 -19.17 5.69
N ASP A 128 20.01 -19.60 6.43
CA ASP A 128 19.38 -18.82 7.49
C ASP A 128 20.41 -18.53 8.60
N ALA A 129 20.11 -17.61 9.52
CA ALA A 129 21.01 -17.22 10.63
C ALA A 129 21.47 -18.39 11.54
N ILE A 130 20.80 -19.53 11.48
CA ILE A 130 21.12 -20.76 12.24
C ILE A 130 21.84 -21.80 11.34
N GLY A 131 22.29 -21.41 10.15
CA GLY A 131 23.02 -22.27 9.21
C GLY A 131 22.15 -23.26 8.41
N ARG A 132 20.81 -23.13 8.44
CA ARG A 132 19.92 -24.02 7.69
C ARG A 132 19.75 -23.50 6.25
N PRO A 133 19.82 -24.36 5.22
CA PRO A 133 19.61 -23.89 3.85
C PRO A 133 18.17 -23.38 3.67
N GLY A 134 18.06 -22.19 3.07
CA GLY A 134 16.79 -21.54 2.73
C GLY A 134 16.07 -22.24 1.58
N LEU A 135 15.07 -21.57 1.00
CA LEU A 135 14.39 -22.06 -0.21
C LEU A 135 15.36 -22.11 -1.40
N THR A 136 15.27 -23.16 -2.23
CA THR A 136 16.02 -23.22 -3.49
C THR A 136 15.41 -22.25 -4.50
N SER A 137 16.23 -21.76 -5.43
CA SER A 137 15.81 -20.89 -6.54
C SER A 137 14.66 -21.49 -7.35
N LYS A 138 14.63 -22.82 -7.51
CA LYS A 138 13.61 -23.59 -8.25
C LYS A 138 12.17 -23.36 -7.79
N ILE A 139 11.98 -22.93 -6.54
CA ILE A 139 10.66 -22.68 -5.93
C ILE A 139 10.49 -21.25 -5.40
N LYS A 140 11.51 -20.40 -5.54
CA LYS A 140 11.45 -18.98 -5.17
C LYS A 140 10.64 -18.21 -6.21
N ARG A 141 9.85 -17.26 -5.72
CA ARG A 141 9.12 -16.29 -6.53
C ARG A 141 9.40 -14.91 -5.96
N ARG A 142 9.59 -13.90 -6.81
CA ARG A 142 9.60 -12.51 -6.36
C ARG A 142 8.23 -12.21 -5.73
N GLY A 143 8.24 -11.76 -4.48
CA GLY A 143 7.03 -11.59 -3.69
C GLY A 143 7.05 -10.36 -2.80
N ASP A 144 8.21 -9.99 -2.25
CA ASP A 144 8.33 -8.84 -1.36
C ASP A 144 9.55 -8.03 -1.79
N VAL A 145 9.32 -6.78 -2.21
CA VAL A 145 10.37 -5.77 -2.29
C VAL A 145 10.71 -5.46 -0.83
N PHE A 146 11.86 -5.94 -0.38
CA PHE A 146 12.50 -5.34 0.77
C PHE A 146 13.14 -4.07 0.20
N ASP A 147 12.50 -2.94 0.46
CA ASP A 147 13.13 -1.64 0.28
C ASP A 147 14.29 -1.62 1.30
N ASP A 148 15.46 -2.08 0.84
CA ASP A 148 16.73 -1.86 1.53
C ASP A 148 17.11 -0.38 1.33
N ASP A 149 16.23 0.53 1.77
CA ASP A 149 16.54 1.93 2.00
C ASP A 149 17.14 1.99 3.40
N ASP A 150 18.48 1.96 3.48
CA ASP A 150 19.32 2.62 4.49
C ASP A 150 20.78 2.21 4.20
N GLU A 151 21.34 2.74 3.11
CA GLU A 151 22.79 2.91 3.01
C GLU A 151 23.15 4.14 3.86
N ASP A 152 23.89 3.89 4.94
CA ASP A 152 24.44 4.90 5.84
C ASP A 152 25.47 5.78 5.08
N ASP A 153 25.12 7.03 4.82
CA ASP A 153 26.10 8.05 4.45
C ASP A 153 26.98 8.39 5.66
N ILE A 154 28.29 8.19 5.47
CA ILE A 154 29.42 8.49 6.36
C ILE A 154 29.48 9.96 6.78
#